data_AF-A0A2P1AAU8-F1
#
_entry.id   AF-A0A2P1AAU8-F1
#
_cell.length_a   1.000
_cell.length_b   1.000
_cell.length_c   1.000
_cell.angle_alpha   90.00
_cell.angle_beta   90.00
_cell.angle_gamma   90.00
#
_symmetry.space_group_name_H-M   'P 1'
#
loop_
_entity.id
_entity.type
_entity.pdbx_description
1 polymer ?
#
loop_
_entity_poly.entity_id
_entity_poly.type
_entity_poly.pdbx_seq_one_letter_code
_entity_poly.pdbx_strand_id
1 'polypeptide(L)' 'GASKRLSNQIPLIILSAVLHDFGDNLQSSMLHLLQEREKLNSLLQEGSEAAKMRNYFGGRVNRLSKAYQCLKDFSCL' A
#
# COMPACT_ATOMS: atom_id res chain seq x y z
N GLY A 1 45.55 6.81 -15.87
CA GLY A 1 46.08 5.91 -14.82
C GLY A 1 44.96 5.11 -14.19
N ALA A 2 45.27 3.93 -13.64
CA ALA A 2 44.28 3.02 -13.03
C ALA A 2 43.43 3.67 -11.92
N SER A 3 44.03 4.57 -11.12
CA SER A 3 43.34 5.32 -10.07
C SER A 3 42.13 6.12 -10.58
N LYS A 4 42.29 6.93 -11.64
CA LYS A 4 41.19 7.71 -12.25
C LYS A 4 40.09 6.83 -12.85
N ARG A 5 40.45 5.64 -13.35
CA ARG A 5 39.46 4.68 -13.85
C ARG A 5 38.64 4.11 -12.70
N LEU A 6 39.30 3.68 -11.63
CA LEU A 6 38.62 3.12 -10.45
C LEU A 6 37.75 4.14 -9.72
N SER A 7 38.23 5.39 -9.57
CA SER A 7 37.45 6.46 -8.94
C SER A 7 36.14 6.77 -9.66
N ASN A 8 36.08 6.51 -10.97
CA ASN A 8 34.87 6.72 -11.77
C ASN A 8 34.02 5.45 -11.87
N GLN A 9 34.65 4.28 -12.02
CA GLN A 9 33.94 3.02 -12.25
C GLN A 9 33.28 2.47 -10.99
N ILE A 10 33.90 2.61 -9.81
CA ILE A 10 33.31 2.12 -8.55
C ILE A 10 31.96 2.78 -8.26
N PRO A 11 31.81 4.13 -8.33
CA PRO A 11 30.50 4.76 -8.17
C PRO A 11 29.48 4.32 -9.22
N LEU A 12 29.89 4.12 -10.47
CA LEU A 12 29.00 3.67 -11.55
C LEU A 12 28.49 2.24 -11.33
N ILE A 13 29.35 1.34 -10.85
CA ILE A 13 28.96 -0.02 -10.50
C ILE A 13 27.95 0.00 -9.34
N ILE A 14 28.19 0.82 -8.31
CA ILE A 14 27.27 0.97 -7.19
C ILE A 14 25.92 1.52 -7.67
N LEU A 15 25.93 2.56 -8.51
CA LEU A 15 24.72 3.15 -9.07
C LEU A 15 23.92 2.13 -9.89
N SER A 16 24.57 1.39 -10.79
CA SER A 16 23.91 0.35 -11.60
C SER A 16 23.32 -0.73 -10.70
N ALA A 17 24.13 -1.35 -9.84
CA ALA A 17 23.69 -2.53 -9.10
C ALA A 17 22.67 -2.21 -7.99
N VAL A 18 22.90 -1.14 -7.23
CA VAL A 18 22.16 -0.86 -5.98
C VAL A 18 20.93 0.01 -6.22
N LEU A 19 20.96 0.90 -7.22
CA LEU A 19 19.84 1.82 -7.47
C LEU A 19 19.00 1.38 -8.66
N HIS A 20 19.64 1.03 -9.78
CA HIS A 20 18.90 0.62 -10.97
C HIS A 20 18.48 -0.84 -10.90
N ASP A 21 19.43 -1.77 -10.94
CA ASP A 21 19.15 -3.19 -11.03
C ASP A 21 18.35 -3.69 -9.82
N PHE A 22 18.71 -3.24 -8.61
CA PHE A 22 17.94 -3.57 -7.42
C PHE A 22 16.51 -3.00 -7.47
N GLY A 23 16.34 -1.76 -7.91
CA GLY A 23 15.02 -1.13 -8.02
C GLY A 23 14.09 -1.89 -8.97
N ASP A 24 14.60 -2.24 -10.15
CA ASP A 24 13.86 -2.99 -11.17
C ASP A 24 13.52 -4.41 -10.67
N ASN A 25 14.49 -5.09 -10.05
CA ASN A 25 14.26 -6.42 -9.49
C ASN A 25 13.28 -6.40 -8.32
N LEU A 26 13.33 -5.37 -7.48
CA LEU A 26 12.40 -5.18 -6.36
C LEU A 26 10.98 -5.00 -6.90
N GLN A 27 10.78 -4.12 -7.89
CA GLN A 27 9.47 -3.89 -8.49
C GLN A 27 8.91 -5.19 -9.09
N SER A 28 9.71 -5.91 -9.88
CA SER A 28 9.31 -7.19 -10.47
C SER A 28 8.93 -8.22 -9.40
N SER A 29 9.77 -8.35 -8.36
CA SER A 29 9.54 -9.27 -7.24
C SER A 29 8.27 -8.92 -6.46
N MET A 30 8.00 -7.64 -6.23
CA MET A 30 6.76 -7.19 -5.58
C MET A 30 5.51 -7.58 -6.38
N LEU A 31 5.55 -7.48 -7.71
CA LEU A 31 4.45 -7.92 -8.57
C LEU A 31 4.28 -9.44 -8.55
N HIS A 32 5.38 -10.20 -8.52
CA HIS A 32 5.32 -11.66 -8.40
C HIS A 32 4.67 -12.12 -7.09
N LEU A 33 4.92 -11.45 -5.96
CA LEU A 33 4.25 -11.75 -4.69
C LEU A 33 2.72 -11.68 -4.80
N LEU A 34 2.20 -10.76 -5.61
CA LEU A 34 0.75 -10.59 -5.81
C LEU A 34 0.13 -11.63 -6.74
N GLN A 35 0.93 -12.37 -7.51
CA GLN A 35 0.45 -13.43 -8.41
C GLN A 35 0.18 -14.75 -7.67
N GLU A 36 0.79 -14.95 -6.50
CA GLU A 36 0.60 -16.14 -5.67
C GLU A 36 -0.75 -16.10 -4.94
N ARG A 37 -1.83 -16.47 -5.64
CA ARG A 37 -3.23 -16.37 -5.16
C ARG A 37 -3.45 -16.98 -3.78
N GLU A 38 -2.82 -18.12 -3.48
CA GLU A 38 -2.94 -18.80 -2.19
C GLU A 38 -2.39 -17.98 -1.02
N LYS A 39 -1.38 -17.15 -1.26
CA LYS A 39 -0.77 -16.27 -0.23
C LYS A 39 -1.34 -14.87 -0.24
N LEU A 40 -2.05 -14.47 -1.29
CA LEU A 40 -2.54 -13.11 -1.44
C LEU A 40 -3.48 -12.70 -0.30
N ASN A 41 -4.38 -13.61 0.12
CA ASN A 41 -5.30 -13.35 1.22
C ASN A 41 -4.60 -13.11 2.56
N SER A 42 -3.49 -13.82 2.84
CA SER A 42 -2.74 -13.62 4.07
C SER A 42 -1.86 -12.36 4.01
N LEU A 43 -1.27 -12.05 2.85
CA LEU A 43 -0.51 -10.81 2.63
C LEU A 43 -1.38 -9.55 2.72
N LEU A 44 -2.64 -9.64 2.27
CA LEU A 44 -3.60 -8.52 2.30
C LEU A 44 -4.53 -8.56 3.51
N GLN A 45 -4.27 -9.44 4.49
CA GLN A 45 -5.07 -9.50 5.69
C GLN A 45 -4.89 -8.21 6.49
N GLU A 46 -5.97 -7.46 6.61
CA GLU A 46 -5.99 -6.24 7.40
C GLU A 46 -5.74 -6.54 8.90
N GLY A 47 -5.00 -5.65 9.57
CA GLY A 47 -4.80 -5.71 11.01
C GLY A 47 -6.11 -5.57 11.80
N SER A 48 -6.20 -6.28 12.93
CA SER A 48 -7.41 -6.33 13.78
C SER A 48 -7.91 -4.96 14.21
N GLU A 49 -7.01 -4.04 14.54
CA GLU A 49 -7.36 -2.71 15.01
C GLU A 49 -7.92 -1.83 13.89
N ALA A 50 -7.36 -1.92 12.69
CA ALA A 50 -7.90 -1.24 11.51
C ALA A 50 -9.30 -1.77 11.17
N ALA A 51 -9.51 -3.08 11.23
CA ALA A 51 -10.83 -3.69 11.03
C ALA A 51 -11.86 -3.21 12.06
N LYS A 52 -11.49 -3.15 13.35
CA LYS A 52 -12.33 -2.62 14.43
C LYS A 52 -12.70 -1.15 14.18
N MET A 53 -11.73 -0.32 13.81
CA MET A 53 -11.95 1.10 13.51
C MET A 53 -12.87 1.28 12.31
N ARG A 54 -12.64 0.53 11.21
CA ARG A 54 -13.53 0.56 10.04
C ARG A 54 -14.96 0.21 10.42
N ASN A 55 -15.17 -0.87 11.18
CA ASN A 55 -16.50 -1.29 11.61
C ASN A 55 -17.17 -0.25 12.51
N TYR A 56 -16.42 0.34 13.45
CA TYR A 56 -16.91 1.39 14.33
C TYR A 56 -17.37 2.62 13.55
N PHE A 57 -16.53 3.14 12.65
CA PHE A 57 -16.87 4.30 11.84
C PHE A 57 -17.98 4.02 10.85
N GLY A 58 -17.97 2.86 10.18
CA GLY A 58 -19.06 2.44 9.29
C GLY A 58 -20.40 2.37 10.00
N GLY A 59 -20.44 1.84 11.22
CA GLY A 59 -21.64 1.82 12.06
C GLY A 59 -22.10 3.23 12.47
N ARG A 60 -21.18 4.14 12.77
CA ARG A 60 -21.50 5.55 13.07
C ARG A 60 -22.09 6.26 11.87
N VAL A 61 -21.48 6.13 10.70
CA VAL A 61 -21.98 6.73 9.46
C VAL A 61 -23.39 6.24 9.17
N ASN A 62 -23.65 4.93 9.25
CA ASN A 62 -24.98 4.36 9.04
C ASN A 62 -26.04 4.98 9.99
N ARG A 63 -25.73 5.07 11.29
CA ARG A 63 -26.64 5.68 12.28
C ARG A 63 -26.91 7.16 11.99
N LEU A 64 -25.88 7.93 11.62
CA LEU A 64 -26.03 9.34 11.28
C LEU A 64 -26.86 9.52 10.00
N SER A 65 -26.64 8.70 8.98
CA SER A 65 -27.44 8.73 7.74
C SER A 65 -28.92 8.43 8.01
N LYS A 66 -29.22 7.47 8.89
CA LYS A 66 -30.59 7.18 9.31
C LYS A 66 -31.22 8.35 10.07
N ALA A 67 -30.49 8.92 11.03
CA ALA A 67 -30.98 10.07 11.78
C ALA A 67 -31.29 11.27 10.86
N TYR A 68 -30.40 11.53 9.89
CA TYR A 68 -30.61 12.55 8.87
C TYR A 68 -31.87 12.27 8.04
N GLN A 69 -32.05 11.02 7.57
CA GLN A 69 -33.23 10.66 6.81
C GLN A 69 -34.53 10.86 7.61
N CYS A 70 -34.55 10.45 8.89
CA CYS A 70 -35.71 10.69 9.76
C CYS A 70 -36.01 12.19 9.93
N LEU A 71 -34.99 13.03 10.10
CA LEU A 71 -35.16 14.48 10.18
C LEU A 71 -35.72 15.06 8.89
N LYS A 72 -35.23 14.58 7.74
CA LYS A 72 -35.71 15.00 6.42
C LYS A 72 -37.18 14.60 6.22
N ASP A 73 -37.53 13.34 6.50
CA ASP A 73 -38.89 12.83 6.38
C ASP A 73 -39.85 13.62 7.28
N PHE A 74 -39.42 13.94 8.51
CA PHE A 74 -40.19 14.81 9.41
C PHE A 74 -40.39 16.22 8.86
N SER A 75 -39.37 16.82 8.23
CA SER A 75 -39.48 18.16 7.65
C SER A 75 -40.33 18.24 6.37
N CYS A 76 -40.63 17.09 5.75
CA CYS A 76 -41.47 16.99 4.55
C CYS A 76 -42.94 16.68 4.87
N LEU A 77 -43.28 16.43 6.15
CA LEU A 77 -44.64 16.30 6.68
C LEU A 77 -45.20 17.67 7.08
#